data_AF-A0ABD6EWC0-F1
#
_entry.id   AF-A0ABD6EWC0-F1
#
_cell.length_a   1.000
_cell.length_b   1.000
_cell.length_c   1.000
_cell.angle_alpha   90.00
_cell.angle_beta   90.00
_cell.angle_gamma   90.00
#
_symmetry.space_group_name_H-M   'P 1'
#
loop_
_entity.id
_entity.type
_entity.pdbx_description
1 polymer ?
#
loop_
_entity_poly.entity_id
_entity_poly.type
_entity_poly.pdbx_seq_one_letter_code
_entity_poly.pdbx_strand_id
1 'polypeptide(L)'
;MSILAAPKKKQRIGVDPQNSEWKNDTNKFGQKMLEKMGWKDGEGLGRFNQGQTANVKLTPNFSTRGLGSHESNDASWLKVNDDFSNLLADLNKKKKRKNFVREDDKSKNSLEGCCHRSRSIIYHKFIRMKDISQHNMKGKEEILGLSRKDKKKEMVNGGKTTATVTSIGDTVEFPPERSLMTSKYSMNEYFTKKSRNLRRFSTTPDSTKL
;
A
#
# COMPACT_ATOMS: atom_id res chain seq x y z
N MET A 1 -30.15 22.93 2.51
CA MET A 1 -29.77 22.45 1.17
C MET A 1 -28.94 21.19 1.31
N SER A 2 -29.44 20.01 0.89
CA SER A 2 -28.68 18.75 0.87
C SER A 2 -28.69 18.16 -0.53
N ILE A 3 -27.84 18.69 -1.41
CA ILE A 3 -27.77 18.35 -2.84
C ILE A 3 -26.59 17.42 -3.17
N LEU A 4 -25.80 17.02 -2.16
CA LEU A 4 -24.57 16.23 -2.31
C LEU A 4 -24.73 14.74 -1.93
N ALA A 5 -25.89 14.33 -1.42
CA ALA A 5 -26.12 12.94 -1.02
C ALA A 5 -26.95 12.21 -2.08
N ALA A 6 -26.43 11.11 -2.62
CA ALA A 6 -27.16 10.25 -3.52
C ALA A 6 -28.47 9.75 -2.87
N PRO A 7 -29.56 9.58 -3.65
CA PRO A 7 -30.84 9.12 -3.12
C PRO A 7 -30.69 7.76 -2.44
N LYS A 8 -31.10 7.67 -1.16
CA LYS A 8 -31.07 6.42 -0.39
C LYS A 8 -31.97 5.38 -1.05
N LYS A 9 -31.37 4.35 -1.66
CA LYS A 9 -32.10 3.17 -2.17
C LYS A 9 -32.39 2.24 -0.99
N LYS A 10 -33.67 2.04 -0.67
CA LYS A 10 -34.10 0.99 0.27
C LYS A 10 -34.14 -0.33 -0.48
N GLN A 11 -33.16 -1.19 -0.26
CA GLN A 11 -33.18 -2.57 -0.75
C GLN A 11 -33.84 -3.44 0.32
N ARG A 12 -34.85 -4.24 -0.08
CA ARG A 12 -35.43 -5.26 0.80
C ARG A 12 -34.43 -6.41 0.88
N ILE A 13 -33.78 -6.54 2.03
CA ILE A 13 -32.92 -7.68 2.34
C ILE A 13 -33.83 -8.81 2.82
N GLY A 14 -33.62 -10.03 2.31
CA GLY A 14 -34.36 -11.21 2.74
C GLY A 14 -34.05 -11.62 4.18
N VAL A 15 -34.75 -12.65 4.68
CA VAL A 15 -34.56 -13.19 6.05
C VAL A 15 -33.13 -13.68 6.27
N ASP A 16 -32.53 -14.30 5.25
CA ASP A 16 -31.13 -14.74 5.27
C ASP A 16 -30.32 -14.08 4.13
N PRO A 17 -29.66 -12.94 4.38
CA PRO A 17 -28.85 -12.25 3.36
C PRO A 17 -27.60 -13.03 2.91
N GLN A 18 -27.09 -13.95 3.73
CA GLN A 18 -25.85 -14.66 3.46
C GLN A 18 -26.07 -16.12 3.06
N ASN A 19 -27.33 -16.57 3.02
CA ASN A 19 -27.70 -17.96 2.78
C ASN A 19 -26.98 -18.93 3.74
N SER A 20 -26.81 -18.50 4.99
CA SER A 20 -26.15 -19.27 6.05
C SER A 20 -26.96 -20.49 6.47
N GLU A 21 -28.29 -20.41 6.51
CA GLU A 21 -29.16 -21.52 6.88
C GLU A 21 -28.99 -22.67 5.87
N TRP A 22 -29.07 -22.34 4.57
CA TRP A 22 -28.82 -23.30 3.52
C TRP A 22 -27.39 -23.84 3.54
N LYS A 23 -26.38 -23.00 3.83
CA LYS A 23 -24.99 -23.46 3.84
C LYS A 23 -24.73 -24.47 4.97
N ASN A 24 -25.25 -24.22 6.16
CA ASN A 24 -24.95 -24.99 7.36
C ASN A 24 -25.86 -26.21 7.56
N ASP A 25 -26.92 -26.37 6.76
CA ASP A 25 -27.86 -27.48 6.90
C ASP A 25 -27.22 -28.85 6.56
N THR A 26 -26.93 -29.67 7.57
CA THR A 26 -26.36 -31.01 7.38
C THR A 26 -27.35 -32.01 6.73
N ASN A 27 -28.65 -31.70 6.73
CA ASN A 27 -29.70 -32.65 6.36
C ASN A 27 -30.11 -32.61 4.88
N LYS A 28 -29.40 -31.87 4.04
CA LYS A 28 -29.71 -31.70 2.62
C LYS A 28 -29.61 -33.01 1.85
N PHE A 29 -30.46 -33.17 0.83
CA PHE A 29 -30.51 -34.36 -0.03
C PHE A 29 -29.13 -34.71 -0.63
N GLY A 30 -28.42 -33.72 -1.18
CA GLY A 30 -27.10 -33.94 -1.77
C GLY A 30 -26.05 -34.38 -0.75
N GLN A 31 -26.10 -33.82 0.47
CA GLN A 31 -25.18 -34.20 1.53
C GLN A 31 -25.42 -35.64 1.99
N LYS A 32 -26.68 -36.01 2.25
CA LYS A 32 -27.05 -37.40 2.61
C LYS A 32 -26.67 -38.40 1.52
N MET A 33 -26.79 -38.02 0.25
CA MET A 33 -26.38 -38.86 -0.87
C MET A 33 -24.85 -39.06 -0.91
N LEU A 34 -24.07 -37.99 -0.69
CA LEU A 34 -22.62 -38.08 -0.63
C LEU A 34 -22.15 -38.93 0.57
N GLU A 35 -22.75 -38.73 1.74
CA GLU A 35 -22.46 -39.52 2.94
C GLU A 35 -22.73 -41.02 2.73
N LYS A 36 -23.84 -41.36 2.04
CA LYS A 36 -24.14 -42.75 1.65
C LYS A 36 -23.10 -43.35 0.70
N MET A 37 -22.44 -42.53 -0.11
CA MET A 37 -21.37 -42.95 -1.01
C MET A 37 -19.98 -42.98 -0.33
N GLY A 38 -19.92 -42.74 0.99
CA GLY A 38 -18.70 -42.81 1.78
C GLY A 38 -17.93 -41.49 1.89
N TRP A 39 -18.47 -40.39 1.37
CA TRP A 39 -17.90 -39.06 1.59
C TRP A 39 -18.17 -38.57 3.01
N LYS A 40 -17.21 -37.88 3.63
CA LYS A 40 -17.36 -37.29 4.96
C LYS A 40 -17.17 -35.78 4.89
N ASP A 41 -17.86 -35.07 5.76
CA ASP A 41 -17.72 -33.62 5.84
C ASP A 41 -16.27 -33.24 6.17
N GLY A 42 -15.73 -32.31 5.39
CA GLY A 42 -14.32 -31.89 5.45
C GLY A 42 -13.35 -32.70 4.57
N GLU A 43 -13.75 -33.82 3.98
CA GLU A 43 -12.91 -34.57 3.03
C GLU A 43 -13.06 -34.05 1.59
N GLY A 44 -11.95 -34.01 0.85
CA GLY A 44 -11.95 -33.73 -0.58
C GLY A 44 -12.54 -34.90 -1.38
N LEU A 45 -13.06 -34.64 -2.58
CA LEU A 45 -13.55 -35.70 -3.47
C LEU A 45 -12.41 -36.37 -4.26
N GLY A 46 -12.63 -37.60 -4.72
CA GLY A 46 -11.70 -38.36 -5.57
C GLY A 46 -11.06 -39.56 -4.87
N ARG A 47 -10.35 -40.41 -5.61
CA ARG A 47 -9.80 -41.69 -5.11
C ARG A 47 -8.91 -41.55 -3.87
N PHE A 48 -8.17 -40.44 -3.79
CA PHE A 48 -7.26 -40.10 -2.70
C PHE A 48 -7.67 -38.81 -1.98
N ASN A 49 -8.95 -38.42 -2.06
CA ASN A 49 -9.45 -37.17 -1.49
C ASN A 49 -8.69 -35.91 -1.98
N GLN A 50 -8.19 -35.94 -3.23
CA GLN A 50 -7.37 -34.87 -3.82
C GLN A 50 -8.16 -33.60 -4.18
N GLY A 51 -9.49 -33.69 -4.24
CA GLY A 51 -10.36 -32.56 -4.57
C GLY A 51 -10.31 -31.46 -3.51
N GLN A 52 -10.55 -30.22 -3.94
CA GLN A 52 -10.66 -29.09 -3.02
C GLN A 52 -11.90 -29.23 -2.13
N THR A 53 -11.74 -28.98 -0.83
CA THR A 53 -12.83 -29.02 0.16
C THR A 53 -13.74 -27.78 0.09
N ALA A 54 -13.20 -26.67 -0.41
CA ALA A 54 -13.93 -25.42 -0.58
C ALA A 54 -14.32 -25.19 -2.04
N ASN A 55 -15.42 -24.45 -2.24
CA ASN A 55 -15.83 -24.01 -3.56
C ASN A 55 -14.90 -22.93 -4.13
N VAL A 56 -14.80 -22.90 -5.46
CA VAL A 56 -14.06 -21.84 -6.18
C VAL A 56 -14.80 -20.53 -6.02
N LYS A 57 -14.10 -19.51 -5.50
CA LYS A 57 -14.65 -18.16 -5.30
C LYS A 57 -14.38 -17.31 -6.53
N LEU A 58 -15.44 -16.73 -7.09
CA LEU A 58 -15.35 -15.78 -8.19
C LEU A 58 -15.28 -14.35 -7.64
N THR A 59 -14.45 -13.52 -8.28
CA THR A 59 -14.40 -12.09 -8.02
C THR A 59 -15.19 -11.37 -9.11
N PRO A 60 -16.43 -10.93 -8.85
CA PRO A 60 -17.22 -10.24 -9.86
C PRO A 60 -16.65 -8.84 -10.13
N ASN A 61 -16.67 -8.41 -11.39
CA ASN A 61 -16.40 -7.03 -11.76
C ASN A 61 -17.69 -6.22 -11.64
N PHE A 62 -17.84 -5.46 -10.56
CA PHE A 62 -18.97 -4.56 -10.37
C PHE A 62 -18.83 -3.22 -11.11
N SER A 63 -17.67 -2.96 -11.72
CA SER A 63 -17.38 -1.68 -12.37
C SER A 63 -17.30 -1.82 -13.88
N THR A 64 -17.33 -0.68 -14.58
CA THR A 64 -17.06 -0.61 -16.03
C THR A 64 -15.57 -0.65 -16.37
N ARG A 65 -14.68 -0.90 -15.39
CA ARG A 65 -13.23 -0.96 -15.61
C ARG A 65 -12.84 -2.24 -16.35
N GLY A 66 -11.78 -2.14 -17.14
CA GLY A 66 -11.19 -3.27 -17.84
C GLY A 66 -10.50 -4.27 -16.88
N LEU A 67 -10.27 -5.48 -17.40
CA LEU A 67 -9.51 -6.52 -16.70
C LEU A 67 -8.10 -6.02 -16.32
N GLY A 68 -7.63 -6.34 -15.12
CA GLY A 68 -6.34 -5.88 -14.59
C GLY A 68 -6.35 -4.49 -13.95
N SER A 69 -7.47 -3.75 -14.02
CA SER A 69 -7.64 -2.51 -13.27
C SER A 69 -8.01 -2.83 -11.82
N HIS A 70 -7.02 -2.84 -10.93
CA HIS A 70 -7.26 -3.01 -9.50
C HIS A 70 -7.72 -1.69 -8.87
N GLU A 71 -8.66 -1.79 -7.93
CA GLU A 71 -9.24 -0.65 -7.20
C GLU A 71 -8.19 0.14 -6.37
N SER A 72 -7.03 -0.45 -6.12
CA SER A 72 -5.96 0.10 -5.27
C SER A 72 -5.10 1.20 -5.90
N ASN A 73 -5.47 1.77 -7.05
CA ASN A 73 -4.69 2.87 -7.61
C ASN A 73 -4.71 4.15 -6.74
N ASP A 74 -5.69 4.32 -5.85
CA ASP A 74 -5.68 5.40 -4.86
C ASP A 74 -4.50 5.30 -3.88
N ALA A 75 -4.03 4.07 -3.61
CA ALA A 75 -2.84 3.85 -2.79
C ALA A 75 -1.56 4.33 -3.50
N SER A 76 -1.57 4.49 -4.82
CA SER A 76 -0.43 5.03 -5.57
C SER A 76 -0.17 6.49 -5.20
N TRP A 77 -1.22 7.31 -5.06
CA TRP A 77 -1.08 8.71 -4.63
C TRP A 77 -0.57 8.82 -3.18
N LEU A 78 -1.06 7.95 -2.29
CA LEU A 78 -0.60 7.90 -0.90
C LEU A 78 0.87 7.50 -0.78
N LYS A 79 1.32 6.51 -1.57
CA LYS A 79 2.73 6.07 -1.61
C LYS A 79 3.66 7.21 -2.05
N VAL A 80 3.27 7.97 -3.08
CA VAL A 80 4.06 9.12 -3.56
C VAL A 80 4.23 10.18 -2.46
N ASN A 81 3.20 10.43 -1.66
CA ASN A 81 3.26 11.39 -0.55
C ASN A 81 4.19 10.88 0.58
N ASP A 82 4.09 9.61 0.94
CA ASP A 82 4.96 9.00 1.96
C ASP A 82 6.43 9.02 1.51
N ASP A 83 6.71 8.68 0.26
CA ASP A 83 8.07 8.71 -0.32
C ASP A 83 8.64 10.14 -0.37
N PHE A 84 7.81 11.12 -0.73
CA PHE A 84 8.19 12.52 -0.71
C PHE A 84 8.49 13.02 0.72
N SER A 85 7.67 12.62 1.69
CA SER A 85 7.87 12.93 3.11
C SER A 85 9.19 12.34 3.63
N ASN A 86 9.53 11.11 3.24
CA ASN A 86 10.81 10.48 3.57
C ASN A 86 12.00 11.23 2.97
N LEU A 87 11.90 11.65 1.70
CA LEU A 87 12.93 12.45 1.04
C LEU A 87 13.16 13.78 1.78
N LEU A 88 12.09 14.49 2.14
CA LEU A 88 12.18 15.74 2.89
C LEU A 88 12.81 15.54 4.27
N ALA A 89 12.48 14.44 4.97
CA ALA A 89 13.09 14.11 6.25
C ALA A 89 14.60 13.88 6.10
N ASP A 90 15.04 13.15 5.08
CA ASP A 90 16.46 12.88 4.83
C ASP A 90 17.24 14.13 4.40
N LEU A 91 16.64 15.00 3.59
CA LEU A 91 17.23 16.29 3.24
C LEU A 91 17.36 17.19 4.47
N ASN A 92 16.34 17.22 5.34
CA ASN A 92 16.40 17.96 6.59
C ASN A 92 17.45 17.40 7.55
N LYS A 93 17.62 16.07 7.64
CA LYS A 93 18.72 15.44 8.40
C LYS A 93 20.09 15.89 7.86
N LYS A 94 20.29 15.89 6.54
CA LYS A 94 21.54 16.36 5.90
C LYS A 94 21.79 17.85 6.17
N LYS A 95 20.75 18.69 6.14
CA LYS A 95 20.86 20.13 6.48
C LYS A 95 21.20 20.36 7.95
N LYS A 96 20.57 19.62 8.89
CA LYS A 96 20.91 19.69 10.32
C LYS A 96 22.37 19.30 10.59
N ARG A 97 22.91 18.29 9.88
CA ARG A 97 24.35 17.97 9.98
C ARG A 97 25.27 19.10 9.52
N LYS A 98 24.86 19.92 8.55
CA LYS A 98 25.60 21.14 8.16
C LYS A 98 25.41 22.31 9.13
N ASN A 99 24.25 22.40 9.77
CA ASN A 99 23.91 23.48 10.70
C ASN A 99 24.31 23.21 12.17
N PHE A 100 24.77 22.01 12.54
CA PHE A 100 25.31 21.75 13.91
C PHE A 100 26.57 22.58 14.24
N VAL A 101 27.18 23.22 13.24
CA VAL A 101 28.28 24.19 13.42
C VAL A 101 27.76 25.62 13.68
N ARG A 102 26.45 25.86 13.64
CA ARG A 102 25.82 27.17 13.94
C ARG A 102 24.53 26.96 14.72
N GLU A 103 24.68 26.78 16.03
CA GLU A 103 23.63 27.09 17.01
C GLU A 103 23.36 28.59 16.92
N ASP A 104 22.36 28.96 16.13
CA ASP A 104 21.76 30.30 16.21
C ASP A 104 20.47 30.18 17.00
N ASP A 105 20.53 30.66 18.25
CA ASP A 105 19.43 31.08 19.10
C ASP A 105 18.56 32.10 18.37
N LYS A 106 17.73 31.65 17.44
CA LYS A 106 16.65 32.47 16.91
C LYS A 106 15.54 32.46 17.94
N SER A 107 15.60 33.43 18.87
CA SER A 107 14.48 33.76 19.74
C SER A 107 13.23 33.91 18.87
N LYS A 108 12.32 32.95 18.99
CA LYS A 108 11.05 32.96 18.26
C LYS A 108 10.20 34.03 18.93
N ASN A 109 10.37 35.27 18.48
CA ASN A 109 9.45 36.33 18.84
C ASN A 109 8.04 35.88 18.41
N SER A 110 7.16 35.66 19.37
CA SER A 110 5.75 35.43 19.08
C SER A 110 5.21 36.57 18.25
N LEU A 111 4.27 36.28 17.33
CA LEU A 111 3.65 37.31 16.51
C LEU A 111 2.96 38.35 17.41
N GLU A 112 2.43 37.90 18.55
CA GLU A 112 1.89 38.71 19.65
C GLU A 112 2.95 39.63 20.31
N GLY A 113 4.15 39.11 20.57
CA GLY A 113 5.25 39.92 21.14
C GLY A 113 5.87 40.88 20.12
N CYS A 114 5.79 40.58 18.82
CA CYS A 114 6.23 41.49 17.76
C CYS A 114 5.20 42.61 17.53
N CYS A 115 3.90 42.32 17.56
CA CYS A 115 2.86 43.32 17.36
C CYS A 115 2.76 44.32 18.52
N HIS A 116 3.00 43.88 19.76
CA HIS A 116 3.04 44.76 20.94
C HIS A 116 4.16 45.82 20.88
N ARG A 117 5.23 45.55 20.10
CA ARG A 117 6.34 46.50 19.86
C ARG A 117 6.01 47.54 18.78
N SER A 118 4.98 47.29 17.98
CA SER A 118 4.53 48.16 16.90
C SER A 118 3.31 48.98 17.31
N ARG A 119 3.22 50.24 16.87
CA ARG A 119 2.12 51.17 17.20
C ARG A 119 0.83 50.93 16.40
N SER A 120 0.72 49.81 15.70
CA SER A 120 -0.39 49.55 14.76
C SER A 120 -1.55 48.86 15.48
N ILE A 121 -2.78 49.36 15.30
CA ILE A 121 -3.98 48.81 15.91
C ILE A 121 -4.39 47.56 15.12
N ILE A 122 -3.94 46.39 15.56
CA ILE A 122 -4.30 45.11 14.96
C ILE A 122 -5.18 44.33 15.94
N TYR A 123 -6.26 43.74 15.43
CA TYR A 123 -7.18 42.94 16.24
C TYR A 123 -6.46 41.75 16.90
N HIS A 124 -6.35 41.82 18.23
CA HIS A 124 -5.62 40.86 19.06
C HIS A 124 -6.08 39.40 18.88
N LYS A 125 -7.38 39.21 18.59
CA LYS A 125 -7.98 37.91 18.31
C LYS A 125 -7.38 37.26 17.05
N PHE A 126 -7.17 38.02 15.98
CA PHE A 126 -6.66 37.48 14.71
C PHE A 126 -5.18 37.11 14.78
N ILE A 127 -4.39 37.85 15.56
CA ILE A 127 -2.97 37.54 15.78
C ILE A 127 -2.83 36.23 16.56
N ARG A 128 -3.58 36.08 17.66
CA ARG A 128 -3.62 34.84 18.44
C ARG A 128 -4.08 33.63 17.62
N MET A 129 -5.07 33.82 16.74
CA MET A 129 -5.56 32.75 15.87
C MET A 129 -4.54 32.33 14.80
N LYS A 130 -3.56 33.17 14.47
CA LYS A 130 -2.53 32.89 13.45
C LYS A 130 -1.18 32.51 14.06
N ASP A 131 -0.96 32.79 15.35
CA ASP A 131 0.29 32.49 16.04
C ASP A 131 0.32 31.03 16.52
N ILE A 132 1.02 30.18 15.78
CA ILE A 132 1.20 28.76 16.11
C ILE A 132 2.30 28.57 17.18
N SER A 133 3.05 29.63 17.54
CA SER A 133 4.16 29.54 18.48
C SER A 133 3.72 29.10 19.87
N GLN A 134 2.55 29.57 20.32
CA GLN A 134 2.01 29.33 21.67
C GLN A 134 1.35 27.95 21.86
N HIS A 135 1.08 27.21 20.79
CA HIS A 135 0.44 25.90 20.90
C HIS A 135 1.44 24.82 21.34
N ASN A 136 1.03 23.99 22.32
CA ASN A 136 1.75 22.78 22.72
C ASN A 136 1.90 21.82 21.52
N MET A 137 2.94 20.97 21.52
CA MET A 137 3.19 19.97 20.48
C MET A 137 1.95 19.11 20.21
N LYS A 138 1.24 18.66 21.26
CA LYS A 138 -0.03 17.92 21.14
C LYS A 138 -1.11 18.71 20.38
N GLY A 139 -1.26 20.01 20.65
CA GLY A 139 -2.20 20.86 19.94
C GLY A 139 -1.79 21.09 18.48
N LYS A 140 -0.48 21.21 18.21
CA LYS A 140 0.04 21.29 16.83
C LYS A 140 -0.24 20.02 16.03
N GLU A 141 -0.08 18.85 16.64
CA GLU A 141 -0.39 17.56 16.01
C GLU A 141 -1.89 17.42 15.68
N GLU A 142 -2.76 17.88 16.57
CA GLU A 142 -4.22 17.88 16.37
C GLU A 142 -4.63 18.84 15.24
N ILE A 143 -4.08 20.06 15.21
CA ILE A 143 -4.34 21.06 14.16
C ILE A 143 -3.84 20.57 12.79
N LEU A 144 -2.69 19.92 12.75
CA LEU A 144 -2.08 19.42 11.51
C LEU A 144 -2.61 18.04 11.10
N GLY A 145 -3.48 17.42 11.91
CA GLY A 145 -4.02 16.08 11.64
C GLY A 145 -2.97 14.96 11.65
N LEU A 146 -1.82 15.18 12.31
CA LEU A 146 -0.69 14.24 12.36
C LEU A 146 -0.89 13.12 13.39
N SER A 147 -1.89 13.21 14.26
CA SER A 147 -2.09 12.25 15.34
C SER A 147 -3.01 11.09 14.94
N ARG A 148 -2.41 9.97 14.50
CA ARG A 148 -2.90 8.58 14.70
C ARG A 148 -2.07 7.48 14.04
N LYS A 149 -1.23 7.79 13.04
CA LYS A 149 -0.59 6.74 12.22
C LYS A 149 0.71 6.18 12.82
N ASP A 150 1.48 6.98 13.54
CA ASP A 150 2.82 6.55 13.97
C ASP A 150 2.81 5.66 15.22
N LYS A 151 1.85 5.85 16.13
CA LYS A 151 1.74 5.02 17.34
C LYS A 151 1.38 3.55 17.09
N LYS A 152 0.89 3.20 15.89
CA LYS A 152 0.57 1.80 15.52
C LYS A 152 1.80 1.00 15.06
N LYS A 153 2.93 1.63 14.70
CA LYS A 153 4.12 0.93 14.22
C LYS A 153 5.03 0.40 15.34
N GLU A 154 4.95 0.93 16.56
CA GLU A 154 5.87 0.55 17.65
C GLU A 154 5.42 -0.66 18.50
N MET A 155 4.22 -1.23 18.29
CA MET A 155 3.72 -2.37 19.09
C MET A 155 3.83 -3.76 18.40
N VAL A 156 4.56 -3.93 17.27
CA VAL A 156 4.60 -5.22 16.52
C VAL A 156 5.98 -5.89 16.46
N ASN A 157 7.02 -5.37 17.12
CA ASN A 157 8.32 -6.06 17.17
C ASN A 157 8.61 -6.63 18.56
N GLY A 158 8.11 -7.84 18.82
CA GLY A 158 8.42 -8.64 20.00
C GLY A 158 8.28 -10.12 19.72
N GLY A 159 9.36 -10.75 19.26
CA GLY A 159 9.61 -12.19 19.43
C GLY A 159 9.54 -13.07 18.19
N LYS A 160 10.70 -13.39 17.60
CA LYS A 160 11.01 -14.74 17.05
C LYS A 160 12.50 -15.05 17.23
N THR A 161 12.80 -15.95 18.15
CA THR A 161 14.10 -16.62 18.32
C THR A 161 14.04 -18.03 17.72
N THR A 162 15.00 -18.31 16.82
CA THR A 162 15.76 -19.56 16.60
C THR A 162 15.09 -20.93 16.79
N ALA A 163 14.98 -21.71 15.70
CA ALA A 163 15.13 -23.17 15.70
C ALA A 163 15.52 -23.70 14.31
N THR A 164 16.78 -24.18 14.24
CA THR A 164 17.33 -25.36 13.53
C THR A 164 16.70 -25.91 12.25
N VAL A 165 17.57 -26.00 11.25
CA VAL A 165 17.50 -26.78 10.00
C VAL A 165 17.31 -28.27 10.25
N THR A 166 16.37 -28.89 9.53
CA THR A 166 16.47 -30.30 9.10
C THR A 166 15.84 -30.45 7.72
N SER A 167 16.65 -30.94 6.78
CA SER A 167 16.31 -31.29 5.40
C SER A 167 15.44 -32.55 5.36
N ILE A 168 14.32 -32.52 4.63
CA ILE A 168 13.77 -33.66 3.87
C ILE A 168 13.15 -33.05 2.60
N GLY A 169 13.57 -33.58 1.45
CA GLY A 169 13.19 -33.09 0.14
C GLY A 169 11.81 -33.55 -0.29
N ASP A 170 11.28 -32.83 -1.28
CA ASP A 170 10.41 -33.40 -2.31
C ASP A 170 10.68 -32.65 -3.61
N THR A 171 11.28 -33.39 -4.54
CA THR A 171 11.57 -33.01 -5.92
C THR A 171 10.26 -33.12 -6.70
N VAL A 172 9.71 -32.00 -7.19
CA VAL A 172 8.62 -32.03 -8.17
C VAL A 172 9.22 -31.67 -9.54
N GLU A 173 9.40 -32.71 -10.35
CA GLU A 173 9.84 -32.63 -11.73
C GLU A 173 8.81 -31.89 -12.59
N PHE A 174 9.23 -30.79 -13.22
CA PHE A 174 8.47 -30.11 -14.27
C PHE A 174 8.96 -30.57 -15.65
N PRO A 175 8.08 -30.89 -16.61
CA PRO A 175 8.46 -31.41 -17.92
C PRO A 175 9.25 -30.39 -18.76
N PRO A 176 10.25 -30.84 -19.56
CA PRO A 176 11.30 -29.98 -20.09
C PRO A 176 11.02 -29.51 -21.53
N GLU A 177 10.07 -28.61 -21.77
CA GLU A 177 9.90 -28.02 -23.12
C GLU A 177 9.53 -26.53 -23.10
N ARG A 178 10.42 -25.70 -22.59
CA ARG A 178 10.60 -24.32 -23.08
C ARG A 178 12.10 -24.05 -23.12
N SER A 179 12.66 -23.84 -24.31
CA SER A 179 14.02 -23.32 -24.48
C SER A 179 14.08 -21.90 -23.89
N LEU A 180 14.35 -21.81 -22.59
CA LEU A 180 14.57 -20.56 -21.91
C LEU A 180 16.03 -20.18 -22.12
N MET A 181 16.28 -19.30 -23.10
CA MET A 181 17.60 -18.71 -23.29
C MET A 181 17.86 -17.71 -22.15
N THR A 182 18.50 -18.16 -21.08
CA THR A 182 18.91 -17.28 -19.98
C THR A 182 20.08 -16.42 -20.44
N SER A 183 19.87 -15.11 -20.60
CA SER A 183 20.97 -14.19 -20.91
C SER A 183 21.88 -14.02 -19.69
N LYS A 184 23.20 -14.06 -19.89
CA LYS A 184 24.21 -13.87 -18.82
C LYS A 184 24.23 -12.46 -18.20
N TYR A 185 23.50 -11.50 -18.78
CA TYR A 185 23.53 -10.10 -18.39
C TYR A 185 22.44 -9.76 -17.38
N SER A 186 22.80 -9.01 -16.34
CA SER A 186 21.81 -8.37 -15.47
C SER A 186 20.95 -7.38 -16.28
N MET A 187 19.69 -7.18 -15.87
CA MET A 187 18.74 -6.30 -16.57
C MET A 187 19.32 -4.90 -16.83
N ASN A 188 20.04 -4.34 -15.86
CA ASN A 188 20.70 -3.04 -16.01
C ASN A 188 21.83 -3.05 -17.05
N GLU A 189 22.58 -4.15 -17.12
CA GLU A 189 23.68 -4.32 -18.07
C GLU A 189 23.16 -4.45 -19.50
N TYR A 190 22.01 -5.11 -19.69
CA TYR A 190 21.31 -5.17 -20.98
C TYR A 190 20.92 -3.77 -21.49
N PHE A 191 20.28 -2.95 -20.65
CA PHE A 191 19.84 -1.61 -21.06
C PHE A 191 21.00 -0.65 -21.34
N THR A 192 22.11 -0.76 -20.60
CA THR A 192 23.32 0.04 -20.87
C THR A 192 24.01 -0.36 -22.19
N LYS A 193 24.02 -1.65 -22.54
CA LYS A 193 24.55 -2.13 -23.82
C LYS A 193 23.64 -1.74 -24.99
N LYS A 194 22.32 -1.91 -24.83
CA LYS A 194 21.32 -1.57 -25.85
C LYS A 194 21.29 -0.07 -26.16
N SER A 195 21.32 0.78 -25.14
CA SER A 195 21.37 2.24 -25.32
C SER A 195 22.65 2.72 -26.01
N ARG A 196 23.80 2.10 -25.74
CA ARG A 196 25.05 2.38 -26.48
C ARG A 196 24.96 1.99 -27.95
N ASN A 197 24.38 0.83 -28.27
CA ASN A 197 24.22 0.39 -29.65
C ASN A 197 23.30 1.33 -30.44
N LEU A 198 22.21 1.78 -29.85
CA LEU A 198 21.31 2.76 -30.49
C LEU A 198 22.01 4.10 -30.79
N ARG A 199 22.89 4.56 -29.87
CA ARG A 199 23.69 5.77 -30.08
C ARG A 199 24.75 5.62 -31.17
N ARG A 200 25.30 4.41 -31.36
CA ARG A 200 26.26 4.13 -32.45
C ARG A 200 25.60 4.14 -33.82
N PHE A 201 24.36 3.64 -33.92
CA PHE A 201 23.59 3.69 -35.17
C PHE A 201 23.19 5.10 -35.60
N SER A 202 23.03 6.03 -34.65
CA SER A 202 22.77 7.45 -34.95
C SER A 202 24.01 8.25 -35.38
N THR A 203 25.20 7.66 -35.31
CA THR A 203 26.48 8.30 -35.65
C THR A 203 27.23 7.48 -36.68
N THR A 204 26.66 7.32 -37.88
CA THR A 204 27.44 7.02 -39.09
C THR A 204 27.73 8.34 -39.79
N PRO A 205 28.99 8.75 -39.97
CA PRO A 205 29.29 9.90 -40.83
C PRO A 205 28.97 9.53 -42.28
N ASP A 206 28.23 10.41 -42.95
CA ASP A 206 27.95 10.38 -44.39
C ASP A 206 29.25 10.19 -45.19
N SER A 207 29.43 9.01 -45.76
CA SER A 207 30.44 8.80 -46.81
C SER A 207 29.81 9.10 -48.16
N THR A 208 29.57 10.39 -48.43
CA THR A 208 29.41 10.92 -49.79
C THR A 208 30.31 12.13 -49.94
N LYS A 209 31.53 11.90 -50.43
CA LYS A 209 32.30 12.83 -51.28
C LYS A 209 33.60 12.17 -51.75
N LEU A 210 33.78 12.26 -53.08
CA LEU A 210 34.86 11.79 -53.96
C LEU A 210 34.75 10.33 -54.39
#